data_AF-A0A0J1B673-F1
#
_entry.id   AF-A0A0J1B673-F1
#
_cell.length_a   1.000
_cell.length_b   1.000
_cell.length_c   1.000
_cell.angle_alpha   90.00
_cell.angle_beta   90.00
_cell.angle_gamma   90.00
#
_symmetry.space_group_name_H-M   'P 1'
#
loop_
_entity.id
_entity.type
_entity.pdbx_description
1 polymer ?
#
loop_
_entity_poly.entity_id
_entity_poly.type
_entity_poly.pdbx_seq_one_letter_code
_entity_poly.pdbx_strand_id
1 'polypeptide(L)' 'MKCEAGGESDVENLSGRYGYYLRCRACNQTQNSPQKCEVCDAKAKLRKKGPCFYRDCEACGSPRLVHTNPTPAEG' A
#
# COMPACT_ATOMS: atom_id res chain seq x y z
N MET A 1 3.35 -3.58 4.32
CA MET A 1 3.58 -3.81 2.87
C MET A 1 5.06 -4.12 2.67
N LYS A 2 5.44 -4.99 1.71
CA LYS A 2 6.82 -5.44 1.51
C LYS A 2 7.13 -5.61 0.02
N CYS A 3 8.39 -5.40 -0.35
CA CYS A 3 8.89 -5.68 -1.68
C CYS A 3 8.99 -7.19 -1.93
N GLU A 4 8.46 -7.67 -3.06
CA GLU A 4 8.55 -9.09 -3.45
C GLU A 4 9.93 -9.48 -3.98
N ALA A 5 10.65 -8.54 -4.61
CA ALA A 5 11.96 -8.82 -5.18
C ALA A 5 13.10 -8.84 -4.14
N GLY A 6 13.02 -7.96 -3.14
CA GLY A 6 14.10 -7.78 -2.15
C GLY A 6 13.71 -8.12 -0.71
N GLY A 7 12.43 -8.36 -0.41
CA GLY A 7 11.93 -8.56 0.97
C GLY A 7 11.90 -7.29 1.85
N GLU A 8 12.52 -6.21 1.39
CA GLU A 8 12.61 -4.90 2.04
C GLU A 8 11.22 -4.31 2.33
N SER A 9 11.07 -3.63 3.47
CA SER A 9 9.82 -2.94 3.84
C SER A 9 9.85 -1.43 3.55
N ASP A 10 10.97 -0.90 3.04
CA ASP A 10 11.06 0.49 2.59
C ASP A 10 10.44 0.63 1.19
N VAL A 11 9.12 0.83 1.20
CA VAL A 11 8.28 0.94 0.02
C VAL A 11 7.46 2.21 0.08
N GLU A 12 7.05 2.73 -1.07
CA GLU A 12 6.09 3.81 -1.20
C GLU A 12 4.89 3.36 -2.05
N ASN A 13 3.67 3.76 -1.69
CA ASN A 13 2.51 3.62 -2.57
C ASN A 13 2.34 4.84 -3.48
N LEU A 14 2.27 4.56 -4.77
CA LEU A 14 2.08 5.55 -5.82
C LEU A 14 0.76 5.31 -6.54
N SER A 15 0.15 6.37 -7.05
CA SER A 15 -1.05 6.29 -7.88
C SER A 15 -0.67 6.20 -9.36
N GLY A 16 -1.20 5.22 -10.06
CA GLY A 16 -1.09 5.07 -11.51
C GLY A 16 -2.45 4.93 -12.18
N ARG A 17 -2.45 4.67 -13.49
CA ARG A 17 -3.67 4.58 -14.32
C ARG A 17 -4.71 3.58 -13.79
N TYR A 18 -4.25 2.48 -13.19
CA TYR A 18 -5.12 1.37 -12.74
C TYR A 18 -5.34 1.32 -11.23
N GLY A 19 -4.95 2.38 -10.50
CA GLY A 19 -5.01 2.44 -9.05
C GLY A 19 -3.61 2.51 -8.44
N TYR A 20 -3.47 1.96 -7.24
CA TYR A 20 -2.23 2.08 -6.47
C TYR A 20 -1.26 0.95 -6.76
N TYR A 21 0.02 1.29 -6.86
CA TYR A 21 1.12 0.35 -6.96
C TYR A 21 2.17 0.67 -5.90
N LEU A 22 2.88 -0.36 -5.47
CA LEU A 22 4.00 -0.28 -4.56
C LEU A 22 5.28 -0.09 -5.36
N ARG A 23 6.15 0.82 -4.93
CA ARG A 23 7.53 0.95 -5.42
C ARG A 23 8.47 0.70 -4.24
N CYS A 24 9.43 -0.20 -4.44
CA CYS A 24 10.51 -0.39 -3.49
C CYS A 24 11.53 0.74 -3.63
N ARG A 25 11.87 1.41 -2.53
CA ARG A 25 12.84 2.50 -2.54
C ARG A 25 14.28 2.00 -2.54
N ALA A 26 14.51 0.74 -2.14
CA ALA A 26 15.83 0.10 -2.17
C ALA A 26 16.22 -0.43 -3.56
N CYS A 27 15.35 -1.22 -4.21
CA CYS A 27 15.65 -1.86 -5.50
C CYS A 27 14.92 -1.24 -6.70
N ASN A 28 14.11 -0.20 -6.47
CA ASN A 28 13.37 0.54 -7.49
C ASN A 28 12.32 -0.27 -8.29
N GLN A 29 12.09 -1.53 -7.92
CA GLN A 29 11.07 -2.38 -8.54
C GLN A 29 9.66 -1.95 -8.12
N THR A 30 8.71 -2.07 -9.04
CA THR A 30 7.30 -1.80 -8.80
C THR A 30 6.48 -3.07 -8.80
N GLN A 31 5.47 -3.14 -7.93
CA GLN A 31 4.54 -4.27 -7.85
C GLN A 31 3.12 -3.78 -7.57
N ASN A 32 2.14 -4.63 -7.86
CA ASN A 32 0.74 -4.28 -7.64
C ASN A 32 0.46 -4.18 -6.14
N SER A 33 -0.28 -3.15 -5.72
CA SER A 33 -0.72 -3.09 -4.33
C SER A 33 -1.77 -4.19 -4.08
N PRO A 34 -1.63 -5.01 -3.02
CA PRO A 34 -2.58 -6.06 -2.70
C PRO A 34 -4.00 -5.51 -2.54
N GLN A 35 -4.97 -6.13 -3.23
CA GLN A 35 -6.40 -5.78 -3.17
C GLN A 35 -7.19 -6.79 -2.32
N LYS A 36 -6.54 -7.31 -1.27
CA LYS A 36 -7.10 -8.31 -0.35
C LYS A 36 -6.91 -7.90 1.09
N CYS A 37 -7.87 -8.27 1.94
CA CYS A 37 -7.78 -8.10 3.38
C CYS A 37 -6.71 -9.03 3.98
N GLU A 38 -5.81 -8.51 4.80
CA GLU A 38 -4.78 -9.33 5.48
C GLU A 38 -5.37 -10.20 6.58
N VAL A 39 -6.59 -9.93 7.01
CA VAL A 39 -7.26 -10.62 8.12
C VAL A 39 -8.15 -11.76 7.61
N CYS A 40 -8.93 -11.53 6.56
CA CYS A 40 -9.95 -12.48 6.10
C CYS A 40 -9.82 -12.88 4.63
N ASP A 41 -8.77 -12.45 3.92
CA ASP A 41 -8.52 -12.66 2.47
C ASP A 41 -9.60 -12.13 1.51
N ALA A 42 -10.72 -11.60 2.02
CA ALA A 42 -11.76 -10.99 1.19
C ALA A 42 -11.23 -9.81 0.38
N LYS A 43 -11.95 -9.49 -0.71
CA LYS A 43 -11.64 -8.31 -1.53
C LYS A 43 -11.66 -7.05 -0.67
N ALA A 44 -10.61 -6.26 -0.76
CA ALA A 44 -10.49 -5.00 -0.03
C ALA A 44 -9.94 -3.91 -0.93
N LYS A 45 -10.41 -2.67 -0.74
CA LYS A 45 -9.97 -1.51 -1.51
C LYS A 45 -8.92 -0.74 -0.71
N LEU A 46 -7.88 -0.27 -1.39
CA LEU A 46 -6.96 0.68 -0.78
C LEU A 46 -7.49 2.11 -0.97
N ARG A 47 -7.46 2.90 0.11
CA ARG A 47 -7.89 4.31 0.16
C ARG A 47 -6.73 5.15 0.68
N LYS A 48 -6.47 6.29 0.06
CA LYS A 48 -5.43 7.23 0.50
C LYS A 48 -6.07 8.41 1.24
N LYS A 49 -5.48 8.81 2.37
CA LYS A 49 -5.78 10.07 3.08
C LYS A 49 -4.45 10.71 3.51
N GLY A 50 -4.00 11.74 2.79
CA GLY A 50 -2.66 12.29 2.96
C GLY A 50 -1.59 11.24 2.62
N PRO A 51 -0.55 11.04 3.45
CA PRO A 51 0.45 9.98 3.25
C PRO A 51 -0.06 8.60 3.69
N CYS A 52 -1.21 8.53 4.36
CA CYS A 52 -1.73 7.30 4.95
C CYS A 52 -2.59 6.52 3.96
N PHE A 53 -2.36 5.21 3.90
CA PHE A 53 -3.11 4.26 3.09
C PHE A 53 -3.87 3.29 3.98
N TYR A 54 -5.18 3.31 3.83
CA TYR A 54 -6.12 2.50 4.58
C TYR A 54 -6.70 1.41 3.69
N ARG A 55 -6.88 0.24 4.27
CA ARG A 55 -7.55 -0.87 3.65
C ARG A 55 -8.98 -0.92 4.14
N ASP A 56 -9.89 -0.74 3.21
CA ASP A 56 -11.33 -0.77 3.41
C ASP A 56 -11.83 -2.16 3.00
N CYS A 57 -12.09 -3.01 3.99
CA CYS A 57 -12.62 -4.35 3.80
C CYS A 57 -14.10 -4.37 4.17
N GLU A 58 -14.95 -4.68 3.20
CA GLU A 58 -16.41 -4.73 3.39
C GLU A 58 -16.83 -5.85 4.36
N ALA A 59 -16.02 -6.91 4.49
CA ALA A 59 -16.30 -8.05 5.37
C ALA A 59 -15.86 -7.83 6.83
N CYS A 60 -14.69 -7.23 7.06
CA CYS A 60 -14.20 -6.99 8.42
C CYS A 60 -14.83 -5.77 9.09
N GLY A 61 -15.34 -4.82 8.30
CA GLY A 61 -15.80 -3.54 8.80
C GLY A 61 -14.64 -2.61 9.15
N SER A 62 -14.87 -1.32 8.88
CA SER A 62 -13.96 -0.20 9.11
C SER A 62 -12.61 -0.22 8.35
N PRO A 63 -12.16 0.94 7.86
CA PRO A 63 -10.87 1.07 7.20
C PRO A 63 -9.71 0.94 8.21
N ARG A 64 -8.72 0.08 7.91
CA ARG A 64 -7.52 -0.12 8.74
C ARG A 64 -6.30 0.52 8.09
N LEU A 65 -5.48 1.25 8.84
CA LEU A 65 -4.20 1.76 8.33
C LEU A 65 -3.25 0.60 8.05
N VAL A 66 -2.70 0.54 6.82
CA VAL A 66 -1.85 -0.57 6.38
C VAL A 66 -0.49 -0.13 5.86
N HIS A 67 -0.35 1.15 5.53
CA HIS A 67 0.91 1.76 5.14
C HIS A 67 0.81 3.28 5.28
N THR A 68 1.94 3.90 5.61
CA THR A 68 2.11 5.35 5.54
C THR A 68 3.30 5.57 4.63
N ASN A 69 3.12 6.29 3.54
CA ASN A 69 4.24 6.66 2.69
C ASN A 69 5.24 7.47 3.51
N PRO A 70 6.55 7.32 3.26
CA PRO A 70 7.53 8.23 3.79
C PRO A 70 7.15 9.65 3.37
N THR A 71 7.14 10.58 4.33
CA THR A 71 6.93 11.99 4.04
C THR A 71 8.01 12.41 3.03
N PRO A 72 7.68 13.12 1.94
CA PRO A 72 8.72 13.79 1.17
C PRO A 72 9.48 14.66 2.17
N ALA A 73 10.79 14.42 2.32
CA ALA A 73 11.62 15.29 3.13
C ALA A 73 11.38 16.71 2.62
N GLU A 74 10.85 17.57 3.48
CA GLU A 74 10.68 18.99 3.17
C GLU A 74 12.08 19.49 2.78
N GLY A 75 12.22 19.88 1.51
CA GLY A 75 13.42 20.49 0.97
C GLY A 75 13.45 21.98 1.25
#